data_AF-A0A0M3KKR9-F1
#
_entry.id   AF-A0A0M3KKR9-F1
#
_cell.length_a   1.000
_cell.length_b   1.000
_cell.length_c   1.000
_cell.angle_alpha   90.00
_cell.angle_beta   90.00
_cell.angle_gamma   90.00
#
_symmetry.space_group_name_H-M   'P 1'
#
loop_
_entity.id
_entity.type
_entity.pdbx_description
1 polymer ?
#
loop_
_entity_poly.entity_id
_entity_poly.type
_entity_poly.pdbx_seq_one_letter_code
_entity_poly.pdbx_strand_id
1 'polypeptide(L)' 'MILSEGELDKRTQYMIEVIFHIRKDKFQAYPSVTEELDLIDEEDQITHTITLEDAVDPENELS' A
#
# COMPACT_ATOMS: atom_id res chain seq x y z
N MET A 1 -0.47 14.13 -16.67
CA MET A 1 -1.01 12.97 -15.93
C MET A 1 -0.84 11.75 -16.84
N ILE A 2 -0.48 10.56 -16.36
CA ILE A 2 -0.23 9.40 -17.26
C ILE A 2 -1.43 9.13 -18.20
N LEU A 3 -2.66 9.47 -17.76
CA LEU A 3 -3.89 9.38 -18.55
C LEU A 3 -4.04 10.44 -19.67
N SER A 4 -3.29 11.54 -19.67
CA SER A 4 -3.55 12.68 -20.55
C SER A 4 -2.81 12.66 -21.88
N GLU A 5 -1.78 11.81 -22.07
CA GLU A 5 -0.83 11.96 -23.19
C GLU A 5 -0.33 10.66 -23.85
N GLY A 6 -1.00 9.51 -23.72
CA GLY A 6 -0.58 8.27 -24.40
C GLY A 6 -1.68 7.27 -24.75
N GLU A 7 -1.46 6.44 -25.77
CA GLU A 7 -2.26 5.23 -26.00
C GLU A 7 -2.03 4.26 -24.83
N LEU A 8 -2.97 4.24 -23.90
CA LEU A 8 -2.96 3.33 -22.77
C LEU A 8 -3.90 2.16 -23.05
N ASP A 9 -3.46 0.94 -22.72
CA ASP A 9 -4.35 -0.21 -22.76
C ASP A 9 -5.59 0.02 -21.86
N LYS A 10 -6.76 -0.42 -22.33
CA LYS A 10 -8.05 -0.20 -21.65
C LYS A 10 -8.07 -0.73 -20.22
N ARG A 11 -7.39 -1.85 -19.95
CA ARG A 11 -7.30 -2.42 -18.60
C ARG A 11 -6.52 -1.49 -17.69
N THR A 12 -5.39 -0.96 -18.15
CA THR A 12 -4.55 -0.05 -17.37
C THR A 12 -5.26 1.28 -17.12
N GLN A 13 -5.98 1.81 -18.11
CA GLN A 13 -6.81 2.99 -17.92
C GLN A 13 -7.85 2.78 -16.81
N TYR A 14 -8.59 1.68 -16.86
CA TYR A 14 -9.60 1.36 -15.85
C TYR A 14 -8.99 1.25 -14.44
N MET A 15 -7.84 0.58 -14.30
CA MET A 15 -7.15 0.49 -13.01
C MET A 15 -6.79 1.87 -12.45
N ILE A 16 -6.29 2.77 -13.30
CA ILE A 16 -5.95 4.13 -12.87
C ILE A 16 -7.21 4.91 -12.46
N GLU A 17 -8.29 4.84 -13.23
CA GLU A 17 -9.57 5.49 -12.90
C GLU A 17 -10.14 5.01 -11.56
N VAL A 18 -10.07 3.70 -11.30
CA VAL A 18 -10.48 3.11 -10.00
C VAL A 18 -9.65 3.71 -8.86
N ILE A 19 -8.32 3.83 -9.01
CA ILE A 19 -7.46 4.44 -7.99
C ILE A 19 -7.82 5.91 -7.74
N PHE A 20 -8.12 6.67 -8.80
CA PHE A 20 -8.58 8.06 -8.65
C PHE A 20 -9.90 8.18 -7.91
N HIS A 21 -10.84 7.26 -8.17
CA HIS A 21 -12.10 7.21 -7.45
C HIS A 21 -11.90 6.91 -5.96
N ILE A 22 -11.08 5.90 -5.62
CA ILE A 22 -10.74 5.56 -4.23
C ILE A 22 -10.11 6.76 -3.51
N ARG A 23 -9.17 7.46 -4.17
CA ARG A 23 -8.54 8.66 -3.60
C ARG A 23 -9.53 9.80 -3.40
N LYS A 24 -10.46 10.02 -4.35
CA LYS A 24 -11.52 11.04 -4.24
C LYS A 24 -12.43 10.76 -3.04
N ASP A 25 -12.73 9.48 -2.81
CA ASP A 25 -13.54 9.01 -1.69
C ASP A 25 -12.71 8.89 -0.39
N LYS A 26 -11.49 9.46 -0.37
CA LYS A 26 -10.61 9.52 0.80
C LYS A 26 -10.33 8.15 1.42
N PHE A 27 -10.29 7.09 0.62
CA PHE A 27 -10.02 5.72 1.07
C PHE A 27 -11.01 5.19 2.12
N GLN A 28 -12.25 5.72 2.18
CA GLN A 28 -13.24 5.35 3.21
C GLN A 28 -13.51 3.84 3.34
N ALA A 29 -13.43 3.08 2.25
CA ALA A 29 -13.62 1.62 2.25
C ALA A 29 -12.34 0.82 2.58
N TYR A 30 -11.21 1.50 2.79
CA TYR A 30 -9.88 0.91 2.98
C TYR A 30 -9.19 1.55 4.19
N PRO A 31 -9.67 1.28 5.42
CA PRO A 31 -9.02 1.79 6.63
C PRO A 31 -7.57 1.29 6.73
N SER A 32 -6.69 2.12 7.30
CA SER A 32 -5.27 1.77 7.47
C SER A 32 -5.05 0.61 8.44
N VAL A 33 -5.88 0.51 9.48
CA VAL A 33 -5.92 -0.57 10.47
C VAL A 33 -7.40 -0.88 10.71
N THR A 34 -7.77 -2.17 10.70
CA THR A 34 -9.13 -2.59 11.05
C THR A 34 -9.29 -2.63 12.57
N GLU A 35 -10.52 -2.45 13.06
CA GLU A 35 -10.78 -2.32 14.51
C GLU A 35 -10.31 -3.55 15.30
N GLU A 36 -10.45 -4.75 14.74
CA GLU A 36 -9.98 -5.99 15.38
C GLU A 36 -8.45 -6.12 15.45
N LEU A 37 -7.70 -5.26 14.76
CA LEU A 37 -6.23 -5.25 14.71
C LEU A 37 -5.60 -4.09 15.49
N ASP A 38 -6.41 -3.19 16.07
CA ASP A 38 -5.94 -2.08 16.91
C ASP A 38 -5.64 -2.56 18.34
N LEU A 39 -4.54 -3.29 18.49
CA LEU A 39 -4.23 -4.07 19.70
C LEU A 39 -3.15 -3.47 20.61
N ILE A 40 -2.39 -2.50 20.11
CA ILE A 40 -1.25 -1.91 20.82
C ILE A 40 -1.30 -0.38 20.70
N ASP A 41 -0.87 0.31 21.74
CA ASP A 41 -0.82 1.77 21.76
C ASP A 41 0.21 2.29 20.74
N GLU A 42 -0.03 3.47 20.17
CA GLU A 42 0.86 4.08 19.16
C GLU A 42 2.29 4.27 19.68
N GLU A 43 2.46 4.52 20.99
CA GLU A 43 3.77 4.72 21.62
C GLU A 43 4.61 3.43 21.74
N ASP A 44 3.95 2.27 21.67
CA ASP A 44 4.60 0.96 21.70
C ASP A 44 4.96 0.43 20.29
N GLN A 45 4.56 1.15 19.23
CA GLN A 45 4.83 0.72 17.85
C GLN A 45 6.29 0.99 17.45
N ILE A 46 6.94 -0.05 16.90
CA ILE A 46 8.28 0.05 16.34
C ILE A 46 8.20 0.01 14.82
N THR A 47 8.60 1.09 14.16
CA THR A 47 8.65 1.16 12.69
C THR A 47 10.07 0.85 12.19
N HIS A 48 10.20 -0.28 11.49
CA HIS A 48 11.45 -0.62 10.78
C HIS A 48 11.46 0.02 9.39
N THR A 49 12.55 0.71 9.05
CA THR A 49 12.72 1.30 7.72
C THR A 49 13.65 0.41 6.89
N ILE A 50 13.12 -0.20 5.85
CA ILE A 50 13.85 -1.06 4.89
C ILE A 50 13.54 -0.60 3.46
N THR A 51 14.48 -0.81 2.54
CA THR A 51 14.35 -0.51 1.12
C THR A 51 14.11 -1.78 0.30
N LEU A 52 13.74 -1.63 -0.97
CA LEU A 52 13.53 -2.78 -1.87
C LEU A 52 14.84 -3.43 -2.30
N GLU A 53 15.93 -2.67 -2.25
CA GLU A 53 17.27 -3.09 -2.65
C GLU A 53 18.06 -3.73 -1.50
N ASP A 54 17.57 -3.62 -0.26
CA ASP A 54 18.25 -4.16 0.91
C ASP A 54 18.35 -5.69 0.83
N ALA A 55 19.55 -6.21 1.05
CA ALA A 55 19.75 -7.63 1.27
C ALA A 55 19.20 -8.00 2.66
N VAL A 56 18.13 -8.81 2.69
CA VAL A 56 17.50 -9.29 3.93
C VAL A 56 17.91 -10.73 4.17
N ASP A 57 18.35 -11.03 5.40
CA ASP A 57 18.58 -12.40 5.84
C ASP A 57 17.23 -13.04 6.23
N PRO A 58 16.80 -14.13 5.57
CA PRO A 58 15.56 -14.82 5.92
C PRO A 58 15.65 -15.66 7.21
N GLU A 59 16.83 -15.74 7.85
CA GLU A 59 17.07 -16.47 9.11
C GLU A 59 16.68 -17.96 9.07
N ASN A 60 16.79 -18.61 7.91
CA ASN A 60 16.37 -20.00 7.70
C ASN A 60 17.10 -21.03 8.60
N GLU A 61 18.23 -20.66 9.21
CA GLU A 61 19.01 -21.51 10.11
C GLU A 61 18.49 -21.52 11.56
N LEU A 62 17.49 -20.69 11.90
CA LEU A 62 16.84 -20.65 13.21
C LEU A 62 15.67 -21.65 13.37
N SER A 63 15.49 -22.54 12.39
CA SER A 63 14.44 -23.57 12.34
C SER A 63 14.64 -24.72 13.32
#